data_AF-A0A3B9U8D5-F1
#
_entry.id   AF-A0A3B9U8D5-F1
#
_cell.length_a   1.000
_cell.length_b   1.000
_cell.length_c   1.000
_cell.angle_alpha   90.00
_cell.angle_beta   90.00
_cell.angle_gamma   90.00
#
_symmetry.space_group_name_H-M   'P 1'
#
loop_
_entity.id
_entity.type
_entity.pdbx_description
1 polymer ?
#
loop_
_entity_poly.entity_id
_entity_poly.type
_entity_poly.pdbx_seq_one_letter_code
_entity_poly.pdbx_strand_id
1 'polypeptide(L)'
;MSPEIPKEVNTDERVTPQTDPVAQPDDAQKTITIDIVRHKRLFELLESPRSLWKVIASLFVIVIVLFVGLAFVVLVVKSFYPYNVIKTNTYGATIMQTEDKEVIYWLFNTAELWANSGIEVKKNERISIRASGAANTAIHYLVDAANEDRQPGFGWVGTEGFERKGGHNDFRDKYKLAPDEPFGVLLMQVIPYEHSKKDIGWYKSPDNDVYLDGLERGSLHTTISVISKERIDYVVPCDGVLHFAVNDVVMTDTVIRSMYLASMKTLRDSLATPDASLDRVIAAVEQHGLDATMKKTHAIALPLKLKDGTVADAAVLKARSYGMGYYYNGREVDKTNYPVNNELYYYKEKKFRDPWFADNVGSFLVVIERNTQQK
;
A
#
# COMPACT_ATOMS: atom_id res chain seq x y z
N MET A 1 42.49 -36.61 20.90
CA MET A 1 43.46 -35.89 21.73
C MET A 1 42.79 -35.58 23.05
N SER A 2 43.16 -36.36 24.05
CA SER A 2 42.74 -36.21 25.45
C SER A 2 43.44 -35.01 26.11
N PRO A 3 42.86 -34.46 27.19
CA PRO A 3 43.42 -33.34 27.94
C PRO A 3 44.53 -33.81 28.89
N GLU A 4 45.52 -32.95 29.14
CA GLU A 4 46.56 -33.17 30.16
C GLU A 4 46.57 -32.02 31.18
N ILE A 5 46.13 -32.36 32.38
CA ILE A 5 46.73 -32.05 33.69
C ILE A 5 47.15 -33.45 34.21
N PRO A 6 48.10 -33.70 35.16
CA PRO A 6 48.65 -32.79 36.17
C PRO A 6 50.10 -33.07 36.62
N LYS A 7 50.59 -32.33 37.64
CA LYS A 7 51.26 -32.82 38.89
C LYS A 7 52.02 -31.68 39.58
N GLU A 8 51.68 -31.37 40.84
CA GLU A 8 52.22 -31.92 42.11
C GLU A 8 53.69 -31.53 42.36
N VAL A 9 53.91 -30.68 43.37
CA VAL A 9 54.46 -30.99 44.71
C VAL A 9 55.98 -31.19 44.67
N ASN A 10 56.70 -30.35 45.41
CA ASN A 10 57.85 -30.85 46.13
C ASN A 10 58.05 -30.13 47.48
N THR A 11 57.71 -30.86 48.53
CA THR A 11 58.30 -30.82 49.87
C THR A 11 59.73 -31.34 49.81
N ASP A 12 60.63 -30.67 50.50
CA ASP A 12 61.90 -31.20 51.00
C ASP A 12 62.37 -30.23 52.11
N GLU A 13 62.97 -30.62 53.22
CA GLU A 13 63.16 -31.90 53.88
C GLU A 13 63.90 -31.52 55.17
N ARG A 14 63.49 -32.05 56.33
CA ARG A 14 64.39 -32.63 57.35
C ARG A 14 63.62 -32.96 58.63
N VAL A 15 63.50 -34.26 58.85
CA VAL A 15 63.23 -34.90 60.15
C VAL A 15 64.56 -35.52 60.61
N THR A 16 65.03 -35.29 61.83
CA THR A 16 65.15 -36.26 62.97
C THR A 16 66.27 -35.76 63.93
N PRO A 17 66.41 -36.25 65.19
CA PRO A 17 65.63 -37.24 65.95
C PRO A 17 65.20 -36.82 67.38
N GLN A 18 64.34 -37.68 67.94
CA GLN A 18 63.92 -37.95 69.33
C GLN A 18 64.74 -37.41 70.52
N THR A 19 64.03 -37.00 71.60
CA THR A 19 64.04 -37.63 72.95
C THR A 19 62.97 -36.98 73.86
N ASP A 20 62.19 -37.80 74.58
CA ASP A 20 61.28 -37.37 75.67
C ASP A 20 62.06 -37.00 76.96
N PRO A 21 61.43 -36.68 78.11
CA PRO A 21 61.16 -35.33 78.59
C PRO A 21 61.93 -35.02 79.89
N VAL A 22 62.25 -33.75 80.16
CA VAL A 22 62.73 -33.34 81.50
C VAL A 22 62.09 -32.03 81.91
N ALA A 23 61.59 -32.04 83.14
CA ALA A 23 60.77 -31.00 83.75
C ALA A 23 61.58 -29.81 84.29
N GLN A 24 60.94 -28.63 84.16
CA GLN A 24 60.98 -27.43 85.01
C GLN A 24 62.27 -26.58 85.06
N PRO A 25 62.19 -25.31 85.50
CA PRO A 25 61.06 -24.38 85.60
C PRO A 25 61.39 -22.97 85.04
N ASP A 26 60.41 -22.08 85.18
CA ASP A 26 60.52 -20.63 85.21
C ASP A 26 60.31 -19.78 83.93
N ASP A 27 59.44 -18.81 84.18
CA ASP A 27 59.33 -17.49 83.60
C ASP A 27 58.36 -17.18 82.44
N ALA A 28 57.53 -16.18 82.78
CA ALA A 28 56.82 -15.25 81.92
C ALA A 28 55.57 -15.76 81.18
N GLN A 29 54.43 -15.63 81.88
CA GLN A 29 53.28 -14.81 81.45
C GLN A 29 53.22 -14.52 79.92
N LYS A 30 52.58 -15.40 79.15
CA LYS A 30 52.07 -15.07 77.81
C LYS A 30 50.57 -15.31 77.74
N THR A 31 49.83 -14.31 78.18
CA THR A 31 48.40 -14.19 77.88
C THR A 31 48.26 -13.98 76.38
N ILE A 32 47.65 -14.91 75.66
CA ILE A 32 47.25 -14.72 74.27
C ILE A 32 45.94 -13.93 74.28
N THR A 33 46.01 -12.64 73.96
CA THR A 33 44.83 -11.80 73.76
C THR A 33 44.34 -11.98 72.33
N ILE A 34 43.20 -12.64 72.16
CA ILE A 34 42.50 -12.72 70.87
C ILE A 34 41.57 -11.51 70.79
N ASP A 35 41.96 -10.49 70.02
CA ASP A 35 41.07 -9.37 69.69
C ASP A 35 40.02 -9.83 68.67
N ILE A 36 38.85 -10.25 69.17
CA ILE A 36 37.66 -10.42 68.35
C ILE A 36 37.05 -9.03 68.13
N VAL A 37 37.43 -8.37 67.04
CA VAL A 37 36.80 -7.12 66.60
C VAL A 37 35.38 -7.43 66.12
N ARG A 38 34.41 -7.48 67.04
CA ARG A 38 32.98 -7.39 66.67
C ARG A 38 32.79 -6.02 66.01
N HIS A 39 32.28 -5.98 64.79
CA HIS A 39 31.73 -4.75 64.18
C HIS A 39 30.49 -4.27 64.97
N LYS A 40 30.70 -3.73 66.18
CA LYS A 40 29.68 -3.21 67.10
C LYS A 40 28.88 -2.03 66.53
N ARG A 41 29.45 -1.30 65.57
CA ARG A 41 28.84 -0.08 65.01
C ARG A 41 27.48 -0.29 64.35
N LEU A 42 27.21 -1.48 63.78
CA LEU A 42 25.92 -1.75 63.12
C LEU A 42 24.82 -2.10 64.13
N PHE A 43 25.17 -2.81 65.21
CA PHE A 43 24.23 -3.25 66.25
C PHE A 43 23.89 -2.12 67.24
N GLU A 44 24.85 -1.25 67.60
CA GLU A 44 24.58 -0.07 68.45
C GLU A 44 23.67 0.97 67.75
N LEU A 45 23.68 1.02 66.42
CA LEU A 45 22.79 1.89 65.63
C LEU A 45 21.34 1.39 65.61
N LEU A 46 21.13 0.08 65.78
CA LEU A 46 19.83 -0.58 65.83
C LEU A 46 19.19 -0.55 67.22
N GLU A 47 19.95 -0.31 68.30
CA GLU A 47 19.44 -0.22 69.68
C GLU A 47 18.73 1.10 70.02
N SER A 48 18.99 2.18 69.26
CA SER A 48 18.34 3.47 69.51
C SER A 48 17.12 3.69 68.59
N PRO A 49 15.89 3.82 69.13
CA PRO A 49 14.67 3.99 68.33
C PRO A 49 14.73 5.20 67.39
N ARG A 50 15.46 6.25 67.79
CA ARG A 50 15.66 7.47 67.01
C ARG A 50 16.64 7.28 65.84
N SER A 51 17.72 6.51 65.97
CA SER A 51 18.59 6.22 64.82
C SER A 51 17.93 5.24 63.85
N LEU A 52 17.20 4.24 64.36
CA LEU A 52 16.44 3.32 63.54
C LEU A 52 15.44 4.06 62.63
N TRP A 53 14.68 5.02 63.19
CA TRP A 53 13.76 5.86 62.43
C TRP A 53 14.45 6.71 61.36
N LYS A 54 15.65 7.24 61.64
CA LYS A 54 16.43 7.99 60.65
C LYS A 54 16.89 7.10 59.49
N VAL A 55 17.32 5.87 59.78
CA VAL A 55 17.72 4.89 58.76
C VAL A 55 16.52 4.51 57.90
N ILE A 56 15.36 4.21 58.52
CA ILE A 56 14.12 3.88 57.79
C ILE A 56 13.65 5.05 56.92
N ALA A 57 13.62 6.27 57.46
CA ALA A 57 13.24 7.46 56.72
C ALA A 57 14.19 7.73 55.54
N SER A 58 15.50 7.56 55.75
CA SER A 58 16.50 7.69 54.68
C SER A 58 16.29 6.62 53.60
N LEU A 59 16.01 5.38 53.97
CA LEU A 59 15.73 4.30 53.03
C LEU A 59 14.44 4.58 52.22
N PHE A 60 13.41 5.11 52.88
CA PHE A 60 12.16 5.49 52.25
C PHE A 60 12.35 6.64 51.24
N VAL A 61 13.15 7.64 51.58
CA VAL A 61 13.52 8.72 50.64
C VAL A 61 14.27 8.16 49.44
N ILE A 62 15.22 7.25 49.65
CA ILE A 62 15.95 6.59 48.55
C ILE A 62 14.98 5.85 47.63
N VAL A 63 14.03 5.09 48.20
CA VAL A 63 13.01 4.38 47.42
C VAL A 63 12.16 5.36 46.62
N ILE A 64 11.67 6.45 47.22
CA ILE A 64 10.90 7.47 46.51
C ILE A 64 11.71 8.08 45.36
N VAL A 65 12.97 8.50 45.62
CA VAL A 65 13.84 9.07 44.58
C VAL A 65 14.05 8.08 43.44
N LEU A 66 14.20 6.80 43.74
CA LEU A 66 14.37 5.75 42.74
C LEU A 66 13.09 5.55 41.91
N PHE A 67 11.91 5.53 42.54
CA PHE A 67 10.62 5.45 41.82
C PHE A 67 10.32 6.70 40.99
N VAL A 68 10.58 7.90 41.52
CA VAL A 68 10.41 9.17 40.79
C VAL A 68 11.38 9.23 39.61
N GLY A 69 12.64 8.82 39.82
CA GLY A 69 13.63 8.71 38.76
C GLY A 69 13.21 7.72 37.68
N LEU A 70 12.72 6.54 38.06
CA LEU A 70 12.21 5.55 37.11
C LEU A 70 10.99 6.06 36.34
N ALA A 71 10.03 6.71 37.02
CA ALA A 71 8.86 7.32 36.38
C ALA A 71 9.28 8.40 35.38
N PHE A 72 10.25 9.24 35.73
CA PHE A 72 10.80 10.23 34.81
C PHE A 72 11.43 9.58 33.58
N VAL A 73 12.23 8.52 33.76
CA VAL A 73 12.80 7.75 32.64
C VAL A 73 11.70 7.18 31.74
N VAL A 74 10.65 6.58 32.31
CA VAL A 74 9.53 6.02 31.54
C VAL A 74 8.79 7.12 30.75
N LEU A 75 8.51 8.27 31.37
CA LEU A 75 7.86 9.40 30.72
C LEU A 75 8.71 9.97 29.58
N VAL A 76 10.02 10.12 29.81
CA VAL A 76 10.96 10.57 28.78
C VAL A 76 11.01 9.59 27.61
N VAL A 77 11.11 8.28 27.89
CA VAL A 77 11.12 7.24 26.85
C VAL A 77 9.80 7.25 26.06
N LYS A 78 8.64 7.34 26.72
CA LYS A 78 7.32 7.47 26.06
C LYS A 78 7.20 8.75 25.23
N SER A 79 7.85 9.84 25.65
CA SER A 79 7.88 11.08 24.87
C SER A 79 8.68 10.95 23.57
N PHE A 80 9.73 10.12 23.54
CA PHE A 80 10.52 9.86 22.34
C PHE A 80 9.98 8.70 21.49
N TYR A 81 9.38 7.69 22.12
CA TYR A 81 8.78 6.51 21.49
C TYR A 81 7.31 6.40 21.93
N PRO A 82 6.42 7.23 21.34
CA PRO A 82 5.00 7.25 21.72
C PRO A 82 4.26 5.98 21.29
N TYR A 83 4.83 5.22 20.34
CA TYR A 83 4.23 4.02 19.79
C TYR A 83 4.55 2.81 20.65
N ASN A 84 3.52 2.14 21.14
CA ASN A 84 3.65 0.91 21.89
C ASN A 84 4.01 -0.27 20.98
N VAL A 85 3.58 -0.21 19.71
CA VAL A 85 3.70 -1.31 18.76
C VAL A 85 3.93 -0.78 17.34
N ILE A 86 4.93 -1.33 16.64
CA ILE A 86 5.19 -1.08 15.22
C ILE A 86 5.17 -2.43 14.51
N LYS A 87 4.35 -2.56 13.46
CA LYS A 87 4.25 -3.77 12.63
C LYS A 87 4.24 -3.40 11.17
N THR A 88 4.61 -4.34 10.31
CA THR A 88 4.45 -4.22 8.86
C THR A 88 3.64 -5.41 8.36
N ASN A 89 2.61 -5.16 7.57
CA ASN A 89 1.82 -6.24 6.98
C ASN A 89 2.50 -6.82 5.73
N THR A 90 1.93 -7.87 5.15
CA THR A 90 2.47 -8.55 3.97
C THR A 90 2.48 -7.69 2.69
N TYR A 91 1.74 -6.58 2.68
CA TYR A 91 1.60 -5.64 1.57
C TYR A 91 2.47 -4.38 1.77
N GLY A 92 3.33 -4.36 2.80
CA GLY A 92 4.26 -3.27 3.08
C GLY A 92 3.67 -2.08 3.85
N ALA A 93 2.42 -2.17 4.33
CA ALA A 93 1.84 -1.12 5.17
C ALA A 93 2.47 -1.19 6.58
N THR A 94 3.01 -0.07 7.04
CA THR A 94 3.61 0.08 8.37
C THR A 94 2.57 0.66 9.32
N ILE A 95 2.23 -0.10 10.34
CA ILE A 95 1.21 0.21 11.34
C ILE A 95 1.93 0.61 12.63
N MET A 96 1.65 1.81 13.13
CA MET A 96 2.16 2.34 14.38
C MET A 96 0.99 2.59 15.33
N GLN A 97 1.01 1.95 16.49
CA GLN A 97 -0.11 1.96 17.44
C GLN A 97 0.31 2.62 18.76
N THR A 98 -0.49 3.60 19.21
CA THR A 98 -0.45 4.19 20.55
C THR A 98 -1.55 3.58 21.43
N GLU A 99 -1.83 4.15 22.61
CA GLU A 99 -2.93 3.65 23.48
C GLU A 99 -4.32 3.95 22.91
N ASP A 100 -4.43 5.02 22.13
CA ASP A 100 -5.67 5.65 21.71
C ASP A 100 -5.83 5.72 20.18
N LYS A 101 -4.73 5.56 19.44
CA LYS A 101 -4.67 5.79 18.01
C LYS A 101 -3.84 4.74 17.29
N GLU A 102 -4.21 4.46 16.06
CA GLU A 102 -3.41 3.72 15.10
C GLU A 102 -3.15 4.61 13.88
N VAL A 103 -1.88 4.69 13.47
CA VAL A 103 -1.43 5.41 12.28
C VAL A 103 -0.77 4.41 11.33
N ILE A 104 -1.24 4.36 10.10
CA ILE A 104 -0.80 3.41 9.09
C ILE A 104 -0.21 4.17 7.91
N TYR A 105 1.02 3.82 7.53
CA TYR A 105 1.71 4.35 6.36
C TYR A 105 1.80 3.28 5.29
N TRP A 106 1.39 3.59 4.07
CA TRP A 106 1.47 2.67 2.95
C TRP A 106 1.84 3.39 1.66
N LEU A 107 2.78 2.83 0.91
CA LEU A 107 3.19 3.37 -0.39
C LEU A 107 2.40 2.66 -1.49
N PHE A 108 1.37 3.32 -1.99
CA PHE A 108 0.56 2.83 -3.09
C PHE A 108 1.32 2.99 -4.42
N ASN A 109 1.54 1.88 -5.14
CA ASN A 109 2.06 1.86 -6.51
C ASN A 109 0.92 2.00 -7.53
N THR A 110 0.91 3.08 -8.31
CA THR A 110 -0.21 3.41 -9.20
C THR A 110 -0.34 2.49 -10.43
N ALA A 111 0.69 1.70 -10.73
CA ALA A 111 0.64 0.66 -11.76
C ALA A 111 -0.33 -0.48 -11.40
N GLU A 112 -0.74 -0.58 -10.13
CA GLU A 112 -1.61 -1.63 -9.64
C GLU A 112 -3.05 -1.12 -9.47
N LEU A 113 -3.95 -1.54 -10.36
CA LEU A 113 -5.39 -1.25 -10.26
C LEU A 113 -5.98 -1.89 -9.00
N TRP A 114 -6.71 -1.15 -8.17
CA TRP A 114 -7.26 -1.68 -6.92
C TRP A 114 -6.18 -2.42 -6.12
N ALA A 115 -5.08 -1.72 -5.86
CA ALA A 115 -3.96 -2.25 -5.10
C ALA A 115 -4.41 -2.59 -3.68
N ASN A 116 -4.14 -3.82 -3.26
CA ASN A 116 -4.50 -4.30 -1.93
C ASN A 116 -3.51 -3.76 -0.90
N SER A 117 -3.99 -2.91 0.01
CA SER A 117 -3.15 -2.37 1.08
C SER A 117 -2.92 -3.34 2.24
N GLY A 118 -3.73 -4.39 2.35
CA GLY A 118 -3.80 -5.27 3.51
C GLY A 118 -4.27 -4.59 4.79
N ILE A 119 -4.87 -3.39 4.68
CA ILE A 119 -5.41 -2.64 5.82
C ILE A 119 -6.85 -3.06 6.02
N GLU A 120 -7.06 -3.83 7.08
CA GLU A 120 -8.37 -4.37 7.47
C GLU A 120 -9.20 -3.30 8.20
N VAL A 121 -10.47 -3.18 7.81
CA VAL A 121 -11.43 -2.26 8.40
C VAL A 121 -12.75 -2.94 8.74
N LYS A 122 -13.47 -2.36 9.69
CA LYS A 122 -14.79 -2.81 10.15
C LYS A 122 -15.89 -1.84 9.76
N LYS A 123 -17.08 -2.37 9.50
CA LYS A 123 -18.26 -1.56 9.24
C LYS A 123 -18.48 -0.53 10.35
N ASN A 124 -18.82 0.69 9.95
CA ASN A 124 -19.03 1.86 10.80
C ASN A 124 -17.78 2.41 11.52
N GLU A 125 -16.61 1.81 11.30
CA GLU A 125 -15.35 2.37 11.77
C GLU A 125 -15.13 3.75 11.14
N ARG A 126 -14.58 4.68 11.92
CA ARG A 126 -14.20 6.01 11.44
C ARG A 126 -12.71 6.10 11.23
N ILE A 127 -12.31 6.40 10.00
CA ILE A 127 -10.92 6.57 9.61
C ILE A 127 -10.70 7.91 8.93
N SER A 128 -9.52 8.47 9.12
CA SER A 128 -9.06 9.66 8.40
C SER A 128 -7.91 9.25 7.49
N ILE A 129 -7.97 9.65 6.23
CA ILE A 129 -7.01 9.26 5.19
C ILE A 129 -6.39 10.53 4.63
N ARG A 130 -5.08 10.57 4.52
CA ARG A 130 -4.32 11.62 3.83
C ARG A 130 -3.42 10.96 2.81
N ALA A 131 -3.22 11.63 1.69
CA ALA A 131 -2.32 11.13 0.67
C ALA A 131 -1.47 12.25 0.08
N SER A 132 -0.25 11.89 -0.33
CA SER A 132 0.62 12.78 -1.08
C SER A 132 1.45 11.96 -2.08
N GLY A 133 1.89 12.59 -3.16
CA GLY A 133 2.65 11.94 -4.22
C GLY A 133 2.13 12.33 -5.59
N ALA A 134 2.52 11.57 -6.60
CA ALA A 134 2.11 11.81 -7.98
C ALA A 134 2.14 10.54 -8.82
N ALA A 135 1.32 10.55 -9.87
CA ALA A 135 1.27 9.50 -10.88
C ALA A 135 1.33 10.11 -12.28
N ASN A 136 1.96 9.39 -13.20
CA ASN A 136 1.74 9.56 -14.62
C ASN A 136 0.89 8.39 -15.11
N THR A 137 -0.14 8.67 -15.88
CA THR A 137 -1.16 7.69 -16.30
C THR A 137 -1.01 7.28 -17.75
N ALA A 138 0.05 7.73 -18.41
CA ALA A 138 0.33 7.42 -19.79
C ALA A 138 1.85 7.39 -20.02
N ILE A 139 2.49 6.32 -19.54
CA ILE A 139 3.96 6.16 -19.60
C ILE A 139 4.49 6.29 -21.03
N HIS A 140 3.71 5.90 -22.03
CA HIS A 140 4.13 5.96 -23.43
C HIS A 140 4.44 7.41 -23.86
N TYR A 141 3.70 8.41 -23.37
CA TYR A 141 4.04 9.81 -23.62
C TYR A 141 5.31 10.27 -22.91
N LEU A 142 5.67 9.65 -21.77
CA LEU A 142 6.96 9.91 -21.12
C LEU A 142 8.11 9.32 -21.96
N VAL A 143 7.94 8.10 -22.46
CA VAL A 143 8.93 7.42 -23.32
C VAL A 143 9.13 8.19 -24.62
N ASP A 144 8.05 8.56 -25.31
CA ASP A 144 8.11 9.32 -26.56
C ASP A 144 8.81 10.68 -26.34
N ALA A 145 8.47 11.38 -25.26
CA ALA A 145 9.07 12.65 -24.94
C ALA A 145 10.56 12.55 -24.59
N ALA A 146 10.96 11.47 -23.90
CA ALA A 146 12.37 11.18 -23.65
C ALA A 146 13.14 10.87 -24.93
N ASN A 147 12.53 10.11 -25.86
CA ASN A 147 13.14 9.78 -27.15
C ASN A 147 13.27 11.02 -28.07
N GLU A 148 12.31 11.94 -27.99
CA GLU A 148 12.24 13.16 -28.81
C GLU A 148 12.89 14.38 -28.15
N ASP A 149 13.52 14.21 -26.98
CA ASP A 149 14.13 15.28 -26.15
C ASP A 149 13.21 16.50 -25.96
N ARG A 150 11.96 16.23 -25.54
CA ARG A 150 10.96 17.27 -25.29
C ARG A 150 10.23 17.07 -23.97
N GLN A 151 9.47 18.09 -23.57
CA GLN A 151 8.55 17.97 -22.45
C GLN A 151 7.43 16.97 -22.78
N PRO A 152 7.06 16.09 -21.82
CA PRO A 152 5.97 15.15 -22.03
C PRO A 152 4.65 15.88 -22.22
N GLY A 153 3.85 15.40 -23.18
CA GLY A 153 2.52 15.95 -23.44
C GLY A 153 1.53 15.73 -22.30
N PHE A 154 1.82 14.75 -21.43
CA PHE A 154 1.07 14.46 -20.21
C PHE A 154 1.96 14.62 -18.98
N GLY A 155 1.56 15.54 -18.10
CA GLY A 155 2.24 15.81 -16.84
C GLY A 155 1.96 14.77 -15.76
N TRP A 156 2.73 14.87 -14.69
CA TRP A 156 2.45 14.17 -13.44
C TRP A 156 1.20 14.75 -12.77
N VAL A 157 0.42 13.88 -12.14
CA VAL A 157 -0.87 14.18 -11.54
C VAL A 157 -0.79 13.91 -10.05
N GLY A 158 -1.17 14.90 -9.23
CA GLY A 158 -1.27 14.73 -7.79
C GLY A 158 -2.52 13.96 -7.37
N THR A 159 -2.73 13.82 -6.06
CA THR A 159 -3.85 13.06 -5.50
C THR A 159 -5.22 13.65 -5.84
N GLU A 160 -5.30 14.94 -6.15
CA GLU A 160 -6.54 15.65 -6.50
C GLU A 160 -6.99 15.41 -7.96
N GLY A 161 -6.11 14.82 -8.78
CA GLY A 161 -6.39 14.70 -10.21
C GLY A 161 -6.34 16.04 -10.95
N PHE A 162 -6.81 16.03 -12.20
CA PHE A 162 -7.06 17.25 -12.97
C PHE A 162 -8.16 17.01 -14.02
N GLU A 163 -8.78 18.11 -14.47
CA GLU A 163 -9.75 18.05 -15.56
C GLU A 163 -9.04 17.92 -16.91
N ARG A 164 -9.28 16.82 -17.62
CA ARG A 164 -8.88 16.71 -19.03
C ARG A 164 -9.88 17.50 -19.87
N LYS A 165 -9.39 18.33 -20.80
CA LYS A 165 -10.25 19.08 -21.73
C LYS A 165 -9.93 18.68 -23.17
N GLY A 166 -10.97 18.30 -23.91
CA GLY A 166 -10.99 18.22 -25.36
C GLY A 166 -10.72 16.83 -25.96
N GLY A 167 -11.42 16.53 -27.06
CA GLY A 167 -11.03 15.54 -28.07
C GLY A 167 -11.22 14.08 -27.66
N HIS A 168 -10.23 13.24 -27.97
CA HIS A 168 -10.22 11.79 -27.65
C HIS A 168 -10.32 11.52 -26.14
N ASN A 169 -9.80 12.43 -25.32
CA ASN A 169 -9.84 12.32 -23.86
C ASN A 169 -11.27 12.47 -23.33
N ASP A 170 -12.07 13.40 -23.86
CA ASP A 170 -13.47 13.60 -23.45
C ASP A 170 -14.35 12.35 -23.69
N PHE A 171 -13.99 11.55 -24.70
CA PHE A 171 -14.69 10.29 -24.96
C PHE A 171 -14.34 9.23 -23.90
N ARG A 172 -13.04 9.03 -23.65
CA ARG A 172 -12.54 8.04 -22.68
C ARG A 172 -12.92 8.39 -21.25
N ASP A 173 -12.98 9.67 -20.91
CA ASP A 173 -13.30 10.15 -19.57
C ASP A 173 -14.67 9.67 -19.07
N LYS A 174 -15.63 9.38 -19.97
CA LYS A 174 -16.94 8.82 -19.62
C LYS A 174 -16.88 7.40 -19.04
N TYR A 175 -15.75 6.73 -19.20
CA TYR A 175 -15.54 5.33 -18.83
C TYR A 175 -14.48 5.16 -17.74
N LYS A 176 -14.08 6.25 -17.07
CA LYS A 176 -13.25 6.19 -15.87
C LYS A 176 -13.98 5.43 -14.75
N LEU A 177 -13.22 4.93 -13.78
CA LEU A 177 -13.75 4.34 -12.55
C LEU A 177 -14.78 5.24 -11.86
N ALA A 178 -14.49 6.54 -11.79
CA ALA A 178 -15.41 7.58 -11.32
C ALA A 178 -15.57 8.64 -12.45
N PRO A 179 -16.58 8.51 -13.32
CA PRO A 179 -16.74 9.35 -14.51
C PRO A 179 -16.91 10.84 -14.20
N ASP A 180 -17.58 11.16 -13.10
CA ASP A 180 -17.88 12.53 -12.67
C ASP A 180 -16.72 13.20 -11.91
N GLU A 181 -15.61 12.48 -11.71
CA GLU A 181 -14.48 12.93 -10.92
C GLU A 181 -13.25 13.24 -11.79
N PRO A 182 -12.32 14.09 -11.31
CA PRO A 182 -11.13 14.46 -12.06
C PRO A 182 -10.31 13.24 -12.49
N PHE A 183 -9.67 13.36 -13.65
CA PHE A 183 -8.77 12.33 -14.13
C PHE A 183 -7.56 12.18 -13.19
N GLY A 184 -7.18 10.94 -12.86
CA GLY A 184 -6.02 10.64 -12.02
C GLY A 184 -6.22 10.89 -10.52
N VAL A 185 -7.41 11.33 -10.08
CA VAL A 185 -7.70 11.50 -8.64
C VAL A 185 -7.53 10.17 -7.90
N LEU A 186 -7.06 10.24 -6.65
CA LEU A 186 -6.92 9.06 -5.80
C LEU A 186 -8.28 8.55 -5.34
N LEU A 187 -8.56 7.30 -5.69
CA LEU A 187 -9.77 6.56 -5.33
C LEU A 187 -9.45 5.47 -4.29
N MET A 188 -10.47 5.11 -3.53
CA MET A 188 -10.45 4.00 -2.59
C MET A 188 -11.75 3.22 -2.65
N GLN A 189 -11.65 1.91 -2.47
CA GLN A 189 -12.79 1.03 -2.23
C GLN A 189 -12.52 0.14 -1.01
N VAL A 190 -13.58 -0.22 -0.29
CA VAL A 190 -13.53 -1.27 0.73
C VAL A 190 -14.06 -2.55 0.09
N ILE A 191 -13.18 -3.53 -0.12
CA ILE A 191 -13.54 -4.82 -0.73
C ILE A 191 -13.65 -5.88 0.37
N PRO A 192 -14.76 -6.64 0.47
CA PRO A 192 -14.92 -7.71 1.46
C PRO A 192 -13.78 -8.74 1.43
N TYR A 193 -13.46 -9.35 2.57
CA TYR A 193 -12.28 -10.23 2.71
C TYR A 193 -12.30 -11.41 1.73
N GLU A 194 -13.46 -12.00 1.51
CA GLU A 194 -13.71 -13.11 0.60
C GLU A 194 -13.40 -12.75 -0.86
N HIS A 195 -13.62 -11.48 -1.22
CA HIS A 195 -13.43 -10.91 -2.54
C HIS A 195 -12.14 -10.07 -2.66
N SER A 196 -11.36 -9.93 -1.59
CA SER A 196 -10.13 -9.13 -1.61
C SER A 196 -9.12 -9.68 -2.62
N LYS A 197 -8.32 -8.78 -3.21
CA LYS A 197 -7.31 -9.17 -4.19
C LYS A 197 -6.18 -9.96 -3.53
N LYS A 198 -6.12 -11.27 -3.80
CA LYS A 198 -5.12 -12.19 -3.21
C LYS A 198 -3.92 -12.44 -4.10
N ASP A 199 -4.14 -12.40 -5.41
CA ASP A 199 -3.13 -12.73 -6.41
C ASP A 199 -3.42 -12.05 -7.73
N ILE A 200 -2.57 -12.34 -8.71
CA ILE A 200 -2.60 -11.72 -10.03
C ILE A 200 -3.71 -12.25 -10.95
N GLY A 201 -4.23 -13.43 -10.64
CA GLY A 201 -5.37 -14.08 -11.30
C GLY A 201 -6.72 -13.60 -10.77
N TRP A 202 -6.77 -12.87 -9.66
CA TRP A 202 -7.99 -12.28 -9.08
C TRP A 202 -8.82 -11.53 -10.13
N TYR A 203 -8.14 -10.73 -10.92
CA TYR A 203 -8.61 -9.99 -12.08
C TYR A 203 -9.30 -10.81 -13.18
N LYS A 204 -9.00 -12.10 -13.28
CA LYS A 204 -9.54 -12.97 -14.34
C LYS A 204 -10.85 -13.63 -13.95
N SER A 205 -11.25 -13.51 -12.68
CA SER A 205 -12.49 -14.11 -12.21
C SER A 205 -13.67 -13.19 -12.55
N PRO A 206 -14.68 -13.67 -13.29
CA PRO A 206 -15.90 -12.91 -13.54
C PRO A 206 -16.60 -12.45 -12.25
N ASP A 207 -16.47 -13.23 -11.16
CA ASP A 207 -17.03 -12.90 -9.85
C ASP A 207 -16.45 -11.60 -9.25
N ASN A 208 -15.30 -11.14 -9.78
CA ASN A 208 -14.63 -9.94 -9.31
C ASN A 208 -14.87 -8.71 -10.22
N ASP A 209 -15.53 -8.88 -11.38
CA ASP A 209 -15.78 -7.77 -12.33
C ASP A 209 -16.51 -6.59 -11.67
N VAL A 210 -17.42 -6.91 -10.74
CA VAL A 210 -18.16 -5.94 -9.92
C VAL A 210 -17.27 -4.97 -9.12
N TYR A 211 -16.07 -5.43 -8.73
CA TYR A 211 -15.08 -4.63 -8.02
C TYR A 211 -14.07 -3.94 -8.96
N LEU A 212 -14.03 -4.32 -10.24
CA LEU A 212 -13.07 -3.76 -11.20
C LEU A 212 -13.50 -2.40 -11.71
N ASP A 213 -14.76 -2.27 -12.12
CA ASP A 213 -15.29 -1.06 -12.73
C ASP A 213 -16.37 -0.37 -11.87
N GLY A 214 -16.81 -1.00 -10.78
CA GLY A 214 -17.80 -0.44 -9.87
C GLY A 214 -19.19 -0.23 -10.50
N LEU A 215 -19.46 -0.85 -11.65
CA LEU A 215 -20.65 -0.56 -12.46
C LEU A 215 -21.94 -1.25 -12.00
N GLU A 216 -21.90 -2.17 -11.02
CA GLU A 216 -23.14 -2.73 -10.47
C GLU A 216 -23.87 -1.71 -9.60
N ARG A 217 -25.01 -1.24 -10.14
CA ARG A 217 -25.96 -0.38 -9.43
C ARG A 217 -26.59 -1.14 -8.26
N GLY A 218 -26.43 -0.61 -7.05
CA GLY A 218 -27.28 -0.95 -5.91
C GLY A 218 -26.66 -1.83 -4.82
N SER A 219 -25.40 -2.22 -4.93
CA SER A 219 -24.69 -2.85 -3.80
C SER A 219 -23.97 -1.78 -2.97
N LEU A 220 -24.16 -1.78 -1.65
CA LEU A 220 -23.39 -0.94 -0.72
C LEU A 220 -21.87 -1.29 -0.72
N HIS A 221 -21.50 -2.41 -1.36
CA HIS A 221 -20.16 -3.01 -1.37
C HIS A 221 -19.29 -2.57 -2.57
N THR A 222 -19.83 -1.74 -3.47
CA THR A 222 -19.14 -1.22 -4.67
C THR A 222 -18.87 0.28 -4.61
N THR A 223 -19.06 0.92 -3.45
CA THR A 223 -18.90 2.38 -3.34
C THR A 223 -17.44 2.79 -3.49
N ILE A 224 -17.10 3.29 -4.67
CA ILE A 224 -15.85 3.99 -4.94
C ILE A 224 -15.89 5.34 -4.20
N SER A 225 -14.90 5.58 -3.36
CA SER A 225 -14.77 6.79 -2.56
C SER A 225 -13.58 7.60 -3.05
N VAL A 226 -13.83 8.88 -3.36
CA VAL A 226 -12.77 9.83 -3.66
C VAL A 226 -12.03 10.20 -2.39
N ILE A 227 -10.72 10.04 -2.37
CA ILE A 227 -9.87 10.46 -1.26
C ILE A 227 -9.30 11.85 -1.52
N SER A 228 -8.86 12.13 -2.75
CA SER A 228 -8.12 13.35 -3.07
C SER A 228 -6.91 13.52 -2.12
N LYS A 229 -6.61 14.73 -1.67
CA LYS A 229 -5.52 15.01 -0.71
C LYS A 229 -5.81 14.49 0.71
N GLU A 230 -7.05 14.63 1.17
CA GLU A 230 -7.44 14.28 2.52
C GLU A 230 -8.94 13.99 2.61
N ARG A 231 -9.28 12.97 3.39
CA ARG A 231 -10.64 12.61 3.76
C ARG A 231 -10.71 12.33 5.25
N ILE A 232 -11.48 13.13 5.97
CA ILE A 232 -11.60 13.06 7.44
C ILE A 232 -12.90 12.35 7.81
N ASP A 233 -12.87 11.56 8.88
CA ASP A 233 -14.03 10.87 9.47
C ASP A 233 -14.83 10.02 8.46
N TYR A 234 -14.14 9.36 7.53
CA TYR A 234 -14.74 8.41 6.61
C TYR A 234 -15.36 7.26 7.40
N VAL A 235 -16.66 7.04 7.21
CA VAL A 235 -17.39 5.93 7.82
C VAL A 235 -17.32 4.73 6.89
N VAL A 236 -16.67 3.67 7.36
CA VAL A 236 -16.47 2.45 6.58
C VAL A 236 -17.82 1.75 6.31
N PRO A 237 -18.17 1.47 5.05
CA PRO A 237 -19.51 0.97 4.69
C PRO A 237 -19.71 -0.52 5.00
N CYS A 238 -18.63 -1.31 5.01
CA CYS A 238 -18.66 -2.74 5.26
C CYS A 238 -17.31 -3.25 5.80
N ASP A 239 -17.33 -4.44 6.38
CA ASP A 239 -16.12 -5.16 6.75
C ASP A 239 -15.32 -5.53 5.49
N GLY A 240 -14.00 -5.29 5.51
CA GLY A 240 -13.16 -5.65 4.37
C GLY A 240 -11.76 -5.04 4.44
N VAL A 241 -11.15 -4.92 3.27
CA VAL A 241 -9.78 -4.41 3.10
C VAL A 241 -9.79 -3.19 2.18
N LEU A 242 -9.01 -2.19 2.53
CA LEU A 242 -8.87 -0.97 1.72
C LEU A 242 -8.05 -1.26 0.45
N HIS A 243 -8.64 -0.94 -0.70
CA HIS A 243 -8.00 -1.02 -2.01
C HIS A 243 -7.96 0.36 -2.66
N PHE A 244 -6.88 0.66 -3.37
CA PHE A 244 -6.65 1.99 -3.94
C PHE A 244 -6.43 1.93 -5.44
N ALA A 245 -6.90 2.95 -6.15
CA ALA A 245 -6.72 3.09 -7.59
C ALA A 245 -6.56 4.57 -7.94
N VAL A 246 -5.94 4.84 -9.08
CA VAL A 246 -6.04 6.16 -9.73
C VAL A 246 -7.26 6.19 -10.63
N ASN A 247 -7.94 7.32 -10.70
CA ASN A 247 -9.12 7.44 -11.55
C ASN A 247 -8.74 7.47 -13.04
N ASP A 248 -8.78 6.31 -13.68
CA ASP A 248 -8.53 6.11 -15.10
C ASP A 248 -9.51 5.06 -15.65
N VAL A 249 -9.46 4.80 -16.95
CA VAL A 249 -10.32 3.84 -17.65
C VAL A 249 -9.82 2.42 -17.41
N VAL A 250 -10.68 1.58 -16.84
CA VAL A 250 -10.41 0.14 -16.76
C VAL A 250 -10.99 -0.54 -17.99
N MET A 251 -10.14 -1.19 -18.78
CA MET A 251 -10.52 -1.85 -20.03
C MET A 251 -11.17 -3.23 -19.78
N THR A 252 -12.26 -3.28 -19.00
CA THR A 252 -13.06 -4.51 -18.81
C THR A 252 -13.77 -4.88 -20.12
N ASP A 253 -14.20 -6.14 -20.26
CA ASP A 253 -14.91 -6.60 -21.45
C ASP A 253 -16.21 -5.77 -21.69
N THR A 254 -16.88 -5.37 -20.60
CA THR A 254 -18.07 -4.50 -20.61
C THR A 254 -17.74 -3.07 -21.05
N VAL A 255 -16.69 -2.47 -20.48
CA VAL A 255 -16.25 -1.10 -20.82
C VAL A 255 -15.78 -1.05 -22.27
N ILE A 256 -14.94 -1.98 -22.70
CA ILE A 256 -14.48 -2.13 -24.09
C ILE A 256 -15.65 -2.19 -25.06
N ARG A 257 -16.64 -3.06 -24.80
CA ARG A 257 -17.82 -3.20 -25.65
C ARG A 257 -18.61 -1.89 -25.72
N SER A 258 -18.79 -1.24 -24.58
CA SER A 258 -19.56 0.02 -24.47
C SER A 258 -18.86 1.16 -25.21
N MET A 259 -17.55 1.30 -25.05
CA MET A 259 -16.72 2.25 -25.79
C MET A 259 -16.76 1.99 -27.30
N TYR A 260 -16.63 0.73 -27.71
CA TYR A 260 -16.69 0.36 -29.14
C TYR A 260 -18.03 0.77 -29.77
N LEU A 261 -19.15 0.38 -29.14
CA LEU A 261 -20.48 0.70 -29.64
C LEU A 261 -20.74 2.21 -29.68
N ALA A 262 -20.32 2.96 -28.66
CA ALA A 262 -20.48 4.40 -28.62
C ALA A 262 -19.65 5.11 -29.71
N SER A 263 -18.42 4.65 -29.97
CA SER A 263 -17.59 5.15 -31.06
C SER A 263 -18.26 4.90 -32.44
N MET A 264 -18.70 3.66 -32.69
CA MET A 264 -19.37 3.30 -33.96
C MET A 264 -20.69 4.06 -34.18
N LYS A 265 -21.50 4.23 -33.12
CA LYS A 265 -22.74 5.03 -33.18
C LYS A 265 -22.45 6.51 -33.45
N THR A 266 -21.42 7.06 -32.81
CA THR A 266 -20.99 8.45 -33.06
C THR A 266 -20.52 8.64 -34.50
N LEU A 267 -19.76 7.69 -35.05
CA LEU A 267 -19.39 7.71 -36.46
C LEU A 267 -20.63 7.68 -37.35
N ARG A 268 -21.54 6.72 -37.14
CA ARG A 268 -22.79 6.59 -37.90
C ARG A 268 -23.59 7.89 -37.91
N ASP A 269 -23.77 8.49 -36.74
CA ASP A 269 -24.56 9.71 -36.57
C ASP A 269 -23.89 10.93 -37.19
N SER A 270 -22.60 10.86 -37.51
CA SER A 270 -21.84 11.91 -38.19
C SER A 270 -21.79 11.77 -39.72
N LEU A 271 -22.28 10.66 -40.29
CA LEU A 271 -22.26 10.43 -41.74
C LEU A 271 -23.34 11.27 -42.44
N ALA A 272 -22.99 11.81 -43.62
CA ALA A 272 -23.93 12.53 -44.48
C ALA A 272 -24.97 11.58 -45.10
N THR A 273 -24.59 10.33 -45.36
CA THR A 273 -25.44 9.25 -45.86
C THR A 273 -25.27 8.02 -44.98
N PRO A 274 -26.35 7.32 -44.59
CA PRO A 274 -26.25 6.09 -43.82
C PRO A 274 -25.36 5.03 -44.51
N ASP A 275 -24.59 4.28 -43.72
CA ASP A 275 -23.78 3.16 -44.20
C ASP A 275 -24.30 1.85 -43.61
N ALA A 276 -24.89 1.00 -44.46
CA ALA A 276 -25.48 -0.27 -44.02
C ALA A 276 -24.43 -1.27 -43.49
N SER A 277 -23.16 -1.11 -43.83
CA SER A 277 -22.07 -1.96 -43.30
C SER A 277 -21.77 -1.58 -41.84
N LEU A 278 -21.80 -0.30 -41.51
CA LEU A 278 -21.66 0.19 -40.15
C LEU A 278 -22.83 -0.27 -39.26
N ASP A 279 -24.07 -0.22 -39.75
CA ASP A 279 -25.23 -0.74 -39.00
C ASP A 279 -25.12 -2.25 -38.74
N ARG A 280 -24.62 -3.03 -39.72
CA ARG A 280 -24.35 -4.47 -39.53
C ARG A 280 -23.29 -4.73 -38.47
N VAL A 281 -22.23 -3.93 -38.41
CA VAL A 281 -21.19 -4.02 -37.37
C VAL A 281 -21.77 -3.77 -35.99
N ILE A 282 -22.53 -2.67 -35.84
CA ILE A 282 -23.17 -2.31 -34.56
C ILE A 282 -24.10 -3.44 -34.10
N ALA A 283 -24.98 -3.92 -34.99
CA ALA A 283 -25.91 -5.00 -34.67
C ALA A 283 -25.19 -6.30 -34.29
N ALA A 284 -24.10 -6.64 -34.98
CA ALA A 284 -23.32 -7.84 -34.67
C ALA A 284 -22.69 -7.78 -33.26
N VAL A 285 -22.14 -6.63 -32.85
CA VAL A 285 -21.56 -6.45 -31.52
C VAL A 285 -22.64 -6.38 -30.43
N GLU A 286 -23.81 -5.82 -30.73
CA GLU A 286 -24.96 -5.83 -29.84
C GLU A 286 -25.51 -7.25 -29.61
N GLN A 287 -25.55 -8.10 -30.64
CA GLN A 287 -26.11 -9.46 -30.56
C GLN A 287 -25.11 -10.51 -30.07
N HIS A 288 -23.85 -10.41 -30.46
CA HIS A 288 -22.87 -11.48 -30.29
C HIS A 288 -21.61 -11.05 -29.53
N GLY A 289 -21.52 -9.79 -29.12
CA GLY A 289 -20.33 -9.24 -28.48
C GLY A 289 -19.18 -8.99 -29.46
N LEU A 290 -18.09 -8.42 -28.93
CA LEU A 290 -16.94 -8.04 -29.74
C LEU A 290 -16.19 -9.27 -30.29
N ASP A 291 -16.08 -10.34 -29.49
CA ASP A 291 -15.32 -11.56 -29.82
C ASP A 291 -15.87 -12.33 -31.04
N ALA A 292 -17.19 -12.34 -31.21
CA ALA A 292 -17.82 -12.98 -32.36
C ALA A 292 -17.68 -12.14 -33.64
N THR A 293 -17.59 -10.82 -33.48
CA THR A 293 -17.42 -9.87 -34.59
C THR A 293 -15.98 -9.88 -35.09
N MET A 294 -14.99 -10.14 -34.23
CA MET A 294 -13.56 -10.30 -34.59
C MET A 294 -13.29 -11.36 -35.66
N LYS A 295 -14.08 -12.44 -35.66
CA LYS A 295 -13.85 -13.60 -36.54
C LYS A 295 -14.55 -13.47 -37.89
N LYS A 296 -15.44 -12.50 -38.06
CA LYS A 296 -16.15 -12.23 -39.31
C LYS A 296 -15.54 -10.99 -39.96
N THR A 297 -15.24 -11.08 -41.25
CA THR A 297 -14.74 -9.98 -42.10
C THR A 297 -15.79 -8.89 -42.27
N HIS A 298 -16.09 -8.16 -41.21
CA HIS A 298 -16.85 -6.94 -41.29
C HIS A 298 -15.90 -5.82 -41.74
N ALA A 299 -16.18 -5.24 -42.91
CA ALA A 299 -15.43 -4.12 -43.44
C ALA A 299 -16.40 -2.96 -43.70
N ILE A 300 -15.90 -1.75 -43.52
CA ILE A 300 -16.57 -0.51 -43.93
C ILE A 300 -15.78 0.04 -45.12
N ALA A 301 -16.47 0.37 -46.20
CA ALA A 301 -15.84 0.96 -47.37
C ALA A 301 -15.44 2.41 -47.07
N LEU A 302 -14.14 2.71 -47.20
CA LEU A 302 -13.60 4.06 -47.09
C LEU A 302 -13.34 4.64 -48.49
N PRO A 303 -13.40 5.97 -48.68
CA PRO A 303 -13.68 6.99 -47.66
C PRO A 303 -15.17 7.21 -47.40
N LEU A 304 -15.50 7.72 -46.22
CA LEU A 304 -16.87 8.08 -45.82
C LEU A 304 -17.11 9.58 -45.97
N LYS A 305 -18.34 10.00 -46.32
CA LYS A 305 -18.71 11.42 -46.36
C LYS A 305 -19.37 11.82 -45.04
N LEU A 306 -18.78 12.79 -44.34
CA LEU A 306 -19.30 13.34 -43.08
C LEU A 306 -20.30 14.48 -43.34
N LYS A 307 -21.17 14.74 -42.36
CA LYS A 307 -22.19 15.80 -42.40
C LYS A 307 -21.61 17.21 -42.59
N ASP A 308 -20.37 17.43 -42.17
CA ASP A 308 -19.67 18.70 -42.35
C ASP A 308 -19.02 18.85 -43.74
N GLY A 309 -19.27 17.89 -44.65
CA GLY A 309 -18.74 17.89 -46.00
C GLY A 309 -17.36 17.23 -46.14
N THR A 310 -16.72 16.84 -45.03
CA THR A 310 -15.40 16.17 -45.05
C THR A 310 -15.51 14.78 -45.65
N VAL A 311 -14.56 14.44 -46.54
CA VAL A 311 -14.33 13.07 -47.00
C VAL A 311 -13.29 12.45 -46.07
N ALA A 312 -13.72 11.49 -45.26
CA ALA A 312 -12.93 10.91 -44.18
C ALA A 312 -12.41 9.52 -44.57
N ASP A 313 -11.11 9.41 -44.74
CA ASP A 313 -10.38 8.15 -44.79
C ASP A 313 -9.95 7.69 -43.39
N ALA A 314 -9.17 6.61 -43.29
CA ALA A 314 -8.73 6.07 -42.01
C ALA A 314 -7.87 7.06 -41.20
N ALA A 315 -7.09 7.92 -41.85
CA ALA A 315 -6.25 8.91 -41.16
C ALA A 315 -7.09 10.07 -40.61
N VAL A 316 -8.03 10.57 -41.40
CA VAL A 316 -8.98 11.63 -40.99
C VAL A 316 -9.88 11.13 -39.86
N LEU A 317 -10.38 9.89 -39.95
CA LEU A 317 -11.20 9.28 -38.90
C LEU A 317 -10.42 9.09 -37.59
N LYS A 318 -9.13 8.75 -37.65
CA LYS A 318 -8.25 8.66 -36.47
C LYS A 318 -7.98 10.03 -35.83
N ALA A 319 -7.77 11.07 -36.65
CA ALA A 319 -7.49 12.42 -36.17
C ALA A 319 -8.72 13.11 -35.54
N ARG A 320 -9.93 12.61 -35.81
CA ARG A 320 -11.19 13.13 -35.27
C ARG A 320 -11.64 12.38 -34.01
N SER A 321 -12.49 13.03 -33.23
CA SER A 321 -12.98 12.59 -31.91
C SER A 321 -13.81 11.29 -31.87
N TYR A 322 -13.88 10.52 -32.96
CA TYR A 322 -14.40 9.13 -32.94
C TYR A 322 -13.45 8.18 -32.19
N GLY A 323 -12.20 8.62 -32.01
CA GLY A 323 -11.50 8.43 -30.75
C GLY A 323 -11.02 7.02 -30.48
N MET A 324 -10.57 6.27 -31.50
CA MET A 324 -9.82 5.03 -31.28
C MET A 324 -8.56 5.01 -32.13
N GLY A 325 -7.45 4.56 -31.55
CA GLY A 325 -6.21 4.26 -32.25
C GLY A 325 -6.33 3.06 -33.20
N TYR A 326 -5.25 2.79 -33.95
CA TYR A 326 -5.14 1.58 -34.74
C TYR A 326 -4.96 0.34 -33.86
N TYR A 327 -5.35 -0.83 -34.37
CA TYR A 327 -5.11 -2.09 -33.69
C TYR A 327 -3.61 -2.45 -33.75
N TYR A 328 -3.05 -2.89 -32.62
CA TYR A 328 -1.68 -3.40 -32.55
C TYR A 328 -1.71 -4.92 -32.36
N ASN A 329 -1.17 -5.67 -33.30
CA ASN A 329 -1.23 -7.15 -33.27
C ASN A 329 -0.07 -7.80 -32.49
N GLY A 330 0.74 -7.00 -31.77
CA GLY A 330 1.93 -7.49 -31.06
C GLY A 330 3.22 -7.50 -31.88
N ARG A 331 3.17 -7.16 -33.18
CA ARG A 331 4.36 -6.96 -34.02
C ARG A 331 4.33 -5.60 -34.70
N GLU A 332 3.22 -5.30 -35.36
CA GLU A 332 3.04 -4.09 -36.15
C GLU A 332 1.64 -3.49 -35.93
N VAL A 333 1.52 -2.21 -36.27
CA VAL A 333 0.24 -1.51 -36.27
C VAL A 333 -0.55 -1.92 -37.52
N ASP A 334 -1.69 -2.57 -37.34
CA ASP A 334 -2.60 -2.94 -38.42
C ASP A 334 -3.57 -1.79 -38.72
N LYS A 335 -3.55 -1.33 -39.97
CA LYS A 335 -4.36 -0.22 -40.48
C LYS A 335 -5.46 -0.67 -41.44
N THR A 336 -5.49 -1.96 -41.81
CA THR A 336 -6.23 -2.45 -42.97
C THR A 336 -7.76 -2.43 -42.80
N ASN A 337 -8.25 -2.55 -41.57
CA ASN A 337 -9.68 -2.61 -41.25
C ASN A 337 -10.16 -1.51 -40.29
N TYR A 338 -9.40 -0.44 -40.12
CA TYR A 338 -9.85 0.71 -39.32
C TYR A 338 -11.05 1.40 -40.01
N PRO A 339 -12.11 1.81 -39.29
CA PRO A 339 -12.26 1.87 -37.83
C PRO A 339 -12.89 0.62 -37.19
N VAL A 340 -13.22 -0.40 -37.98
CA VAL A 340 -13.85 -1.64 -37.50
C VAL A 340 -12.91 -2.42 -36.58
N ASN A 341 -11.64 -2.56 -36.96
CA ASN A 341 -10.55 -3.07 -36.13
C ASN A 341 -9.74 -1.87 -35.62
N ASN A 342 -9.78 -1.64 -34.31
CA ASN A 342 -9.14 -0.50 -33.64
C ASN A 342 -8.46 -0.94 -32.33
N GLU A 343 -7.83 0.00 -31.63
CA GLU A 343 -7.07 -0.29 -30.40
C GLU A 343 -7.85 -1.04 -29.31
N LEU A 344 -9.19 -0.94 -29.27
CA LEU A 344 -10.00 -1.66 -28.28
C LEU A 344 -9.91 -3.18 -28.44
N TYR A 345 -9.63 -3.66 -29.65
CA TYR A 345 -9.37 -5.08 -29.88
C TYR A 345 -8.07 -5.53 -29.24
N TYR A 346 -7.04 -4.68 -29.28
CA TYR A 346 -5.78 -4.96 -28.60
C TYR A 346 -6.00 -5.10 -27.10
N TYR A 347 -6.75 -4.18 -26.49
CA TYR A 347 -7.09 -4.25 -25.07
C TYR A 347 -7.94 -5.47 -24.73
N LYS A 348 -8.87 -5.84 -25.60
CA LYS A 348 -9.70 -7.05 -25.42
C LYS A 348 -8.87 -8.33 -25.45
N GLU A 349 -7.92 -8.44 -26.38
CA GLU A 349 -7.04 -9.60 -26.51
C GLU A 349 -6.04 -9.71 -25.37
N LYS A 350 -5.44 -8.58 -24.96
CA LYS A 350 -4.44 -8.55 -23.88
C LYS A 350 -5.04 -8.61 -22.48
N LYS A 351 -6.36 -8.40 -22.36
CA LYS A 351 -7.06 -8.17 -21.11
C LYS A 351 -6.53 -6.92 -20.40
N PHE A 352 -7.31 -6.37 -19.48
CA PHE A 352 -7.07 -5.08 -18.83
C PHE A 352 -5.77 -4.95 -18.03
N ARG A 353 -5.09 -6.06 -17.72
CA ARG A 353 -3.88 -6.07 -16.88
C ARG A 353 -2.68 -5.45 -17.58
N ASP A 354 -2.38 -5.87 -18.82
CA ASP A 354 -1.21 -5.34 -19.53
C ASP A 354 -1.35 -3.83 -19.80
N PRO A 355 -2.53 -3.32 -20.22
CA PRO A 355 -2.72 -1.89 -20.46
C PRO A 355 -2.62 -1.04 -19.20
N TRP A 356 -3.34 -1.37 -18.12
CA TRP A 356 -3.31 -0.54 -16.92
C TRP A 356 -1.92 -0.48 -16.29
N PHE A 357 -1.29 -1.64 -16.14
CA PHE A 357 0.05 -1.76 -15.57
C PHE A 357 1.10 -1.09 -16.46
N ALA A 358 0.94 -1.17 -17.79
CA ALA A 358 1.84 -0.52 -18.71
C ALA A 358 1.61 0.99 -18.79
N ASP A 359 0.41 1.52 -18.57
CA ASP A 359 0.14 2.94 -18.75
C ASP A 359 0.41 3.78 -17.49
N ASN A 360 0.26 3.21 -16.29
CA ASN A 360 0.38 3.94 -15.03
C ASN A 360 1.75 3.74 -14.36
N VAL A 361 2.39 4.85 -13.94
CA VAL A 361 3.64 4.85 -13.16
C VAL A 361 3.60 5.94 -12.10
N GLY A 362 4.12 5.64 -10.91
CA GLY A 362 4.20 6.58 -9.81
C GLY A 362 3.79 5.96 -8.48
N SER A 363 3.66 6.83 -7.48
CA SER A 363 3.29 6.37 -6.14
C SER A 363 2.63 7.46 -5.32
N PHE A 364 1.73 7.03 -4.44
CA PHE A 364 1.16 7.87 -3.39
C PHE A 364 1.50 7.31 -2.01
N LEU A 365 2.04 8.13 -1.13
CA LEU A 365 2.11 7.82 0.29
C LEU A 365 0.73 8.05 0.90
N VAL A 366 0.08 6.97 1.30
CA VAL A 366 -1.22 6.98 1.99
C VAL A 366 -0.96 6.86 3.49
N VAL A 367 -1.54 7.78 4.25
CA VAL A 367 -1.51 7.81 5.72
C VAL A 367 -2.93 7.67 6.23
N ILE A 368 -3.18 6.64 7.01
CA ILE A 368 -4.50 6.35 7.59
C ILE A 368 -4.40 6.50 9.10
N GLU A 369 -5.35 7.20 9.70
CA GLU A 369 -5.46 7.37 11.13
C GLU A 369 -6.82 6.86 11.61
N ARG A 370 -6.84 6.08 12.69
CA ARG A 370 -8.07 5.61 13.32
C ARG A 370 -7.93 5.51 14.83
N ASN A 371 -9.05 5.64 15.53
CA ASN A 371 -9.09 5.54 16.99
C ASN A 371 -9.23 4.09 17.43
N THR A 372 -8.38 3.63 18.34
CA THR A 372 -8.39 2.25 18.84
C THR A 372 -9.44 2.01 19.93
N GLN A 373 -10.09 3.07 20.44
CA GLN A 373 -11.05 3.01 21.55
C GLN A 373 -12.53 3.00 21.12
N GLN A 374 -12.86 2.88 19.83
CA GLN A 374 -14.25 2.71 19.41
C GLN A 374 -14.72 1.27 19.73
N LYS A 375 -15.30 1.10 20.92
CA LYS A 375 -16.07 -0.08 21.31
C LYS A 375 -17.55 0.10 20.97
#